data_AF-A0A3D3ND48-F1
#
_entry.id   AF-A0A3D3ND48-F1
#
_cell.length_a   1.000
_cell.length_b   1.000
_cell.length_c   1.000
_cell.angle_alpha   90.00
_cell.angle_beta   90.00
_cell.angle_gamma   90.00
#
_symmetry.space_group_name_H-M   'P 1'
#
loop_
_entity.id
_entity.type
_entity.pdbx_description
1 polymer ?
#
loop_
_entity_poly.entity_id
_entity_poly.type
_entity_poly.pdbx_seq_one_letter_code
_entity_poly.pdbx_strand_id
1 'polypeptide(L)'
;LKQCEQYGIEHRLPMNQTPLMAAAAAGNLPLVEALLERGAARDAVDQYGYNALHWALREGFRDPAFATGPLAALYERLAPGSIDVRTGDRLVRLDRHLAEYSLFQTLWVLFKSRFTHPQRRRMGAFEAKDILDAWQHLPANIVRPERRRRQYLSSVLARNEIDRDYAYNRGLFRRLQQGWYQFDPGLSVRRR
;
A
#
# COMPACT_ATOMS: atom_id res chain seq x y z
N LEU A 1 1.98 -24.93 6.20
CA LEU A 1 0.82 -25.80 5.90
C LEU A 1 0.42 -26.67 7.09
N LYS A 2 1.31 -27.47 7.70
CA LYS A 2 1.00 -28.24 8.92
C LYS A 2 0.32 -27.43 10.05
N GLN A 3 0.83 -26.23 10.35
CA GLN A 3 0.19 -25.34 11.31
C GLN A 3 -1.22 -24.87 10.88
N CYS A 4 -1.45 -24.67 9.58
CA CYS A 4 -2.77 -24.33 9.05
C CYS A 4 -3.75 -25.51 9.16
N GLU A 5 -3.26 -26.74 9.01
CA GLU A 5 -4.06 -27.96 9.22
C GLU A 5 -4.47 -28.11 10.68
N GLN A 6 -3.57 -27.76 11.61
CA GLN A 6 -3.81 -27.88 13.05
C GLN A 6 -4.67 -26.74 13.62
N TYR A 7 -4.44 -25.50 13.19
CA TYR A 7 -5.02 -24.30 13.82
C TYR A 7 -5.98 -23.53 12.90
N GLY A 8 -6.17 -23.97 11.66
CA GLY A 8 -6.97 -23.30 10.65
C GLY A 8 -6.16 -22.39 9.72
N ILE A 9 -6.68 -22.11 8.52
CA ILE A 9 -5.98 -21.32 7.48
C ILE A 9 -5.76 -19.85 7.90
N GLU A 10 -6.63 -19.31 8.75
CA GLU A 10 -6.59 -17.93 9.27
C GLU A 10 -6.01 -17.79 10.68
N HIS A 11 -5.32 -18.82 11.20
CA HIS A 11 -4.74 -18.77 12.54
C HIS A 11 -3.80 -17.57 12.70
N ARG A 12 -3.75 -17.00 13.89
CA ARG A 12 -2.98 -15.78 14.15
C ARG A 12 -1.64 -16.09 14.78
N LEU A 13 -0.59 -15.65 14.12
CA LEU A 13 0.78 -15.60 14.61
C LEU A 13 0.95 -14.37 15.53
N PRO A 14 2.11 -14.20 16.21
CA PRO A 14 2.41 -12.98 16.93
C PRO A 14 2.15 -11.72 16.09
N MET A 15 1.80 -10.61 16.75
CA MET A 15 1.37 -9.36 16.11
C MET A 15 0.09 -9.47 15.26
N ASN A 16 -0.70 -10.53 15.44
CA ASN A 16 -1.95 -10.80 14.71
C ASN A 16 -1.74 -11.06 13.21
N GLN A 17 -0.55 -11.51 12.81
CA GLN A 17 -0.27 -11.88 11.42
C GLN A 17 -0.99 -13.17 11.02
N THR A 18 -1.47 -13.25 9.77
CA THR A 18 -1.96 -14.52 9.19
C THR A 18 -0.81 -15.30 8.55
N PRO A 19 -0.97 -16.60 8.26
CA PRO A 19 0.04 -17.38 7.57
C PRO A 19 0.35 -16.82 6.18
N LEU A 20 -0.67 -16.24 5.52
CA LEU A 20 -0.51 -15.58 4.23
C LEU A 20 0.40 -14.35 4.32
N MET A 21 0.29 -13.56 5.39
CA MET A 21 1.19 -12.43 5.62
C MET A 21 2.63 -12.87 5.86
N ALA A 22 2.83 -13.90 6.69
CA ALA A 22 4.16 -14.45 6.96
C ALA A 22 4.80 -15.02 5.69
N ALA A 23 4.03 -15.74 4.87
CA ALA A 23 4.49 -16.26 3.58
C ALA A 23 4.88 -15.15 2.61
N ALA A 24 4.07 -14.08 2.55
CA ALA A 24 4.36 -12.91 1.72
C ALA A 24 5.60 -12.15 2.18
N ALA A 25 5.79 -11.96 3.50
CA ALA A 25 7.00 -11.36 4.07
C ALA A 25 8.25 -12.22 3.79
N ALA A 26 8.12 -13.55 3.80
CA ALA A 26 9.22 -14.47 3.52
C ALA A 26 9.58 -14.59 2.02
N GLY A 27 8.83 -13.95 1.11
CA GLY A 27 9.09 -14.09 -0.32
C GLY A 27 8.64 -15.44 -0.92
N ASN A 28 7.92 -16.26 -0.14
CA ASN A 28 7.61 -17.64 -0.49
C ASN A 28 6.35 -17.73 -1.37
N LEU A 29 6.53 -17.45 -2.67
CA LEU A 29 5.45 -17.49 -3.66
C LEU A 29 4.69 -18.84 -3.69
N PRO A 30 5.35 -20.02 -3.70
CA PRO A 30 4.63 -21.29 -3.69
C PRO A 30 3.72 -21.46 -2.47
N LEU A 31 4.18 -21.03 -1.28
CA LEU A 31 3.35 -21.07 -0.08
C LEU A 31 2.19 -20.06 -0.15
N VAL A 32 2.42 -18.86 -0.70
CA VAL A 32 1.36 -17.89 -0.92
C VAL A 32 0.28 -18.46 -1.83
N GLU A 33 0.65 -19.07 -2.96
CA GLU A 33 -0.29 -19.70 -3.89
C GLU A 33 -1.06 -20.84 -3.20
N ALA A 34 -0.37 -21.74 -2.50
CA ALA A 34 -0.99 -22.84 -1.77
C ALA A 34 -1.97 -22.38 -0.68
N LEU A 35 -1.70 -21.24 -0.01
CA LEU A 35 -2.59 -20.67 0.99
C LEU A 35 -3.81 -20.00 0.34
N LEU A 36 -3.62 -19.28 -0.77
CA LEU A 36 -4.71 -18.67 -1.53
C LEU A 36 -5.67 -19.72 -2.11
N GLU A 37 -5.13 -20.82 -2.64
CA GLU A 37 -5.93 -21.97 -3.11
C GLU A 37 -6.78 -22.60 -2.01
N ARG A 38 -6.31 -22.54 -0.76
CA ARG A 38 -7.02 -23.02 0.43
C ARG A 38 -7.98 -21.97 1.03
N GLY A 39 -8.19 -20.85 0.33
CA GLY A 39 -9.15 -19.82 0.75
C GLY A 39 -8.61 -18.85 1.79
N ALA A 40 -7.30 -18.67 1.91
CA ALA A 40 -6.73 -17.66 2.80
C ALA A 40 -7.20 -16.25 2.40
N ALA A 41 -7.62 -15.47 3.39
CA ALA A 41 -8.16 -14.12 3.22
C ALA A 41 -7.04 -13.12 2.83
N ARG A 42 -7.15 -12.56 1.62
CA ARG A 42 -6.19 -11.57 1.08
C ARG A 42 -6.25 -10.22 1.78
N ASP A 43 -7.41 -9.89 2.32
CA ASP A 43 -7.76 -8.62 2.94
C ASP A 43 -7.68 -8.65 4.47
N ALA A 44 -7.42 -9.83 5.06
CA ALA A 44 -7.07 -9.93 6.46
C ALA A 44 -5.92 -8.98 6.77
N VAL A 45 -6.01 -8.31 7.93
CA VAL A 45 -4.99 -7.39 8.41
C VAL A 45 -4.47 -7.81 9.78
N ASP A 46 -3.20 -7.49 10.04
CA ASP A 46 -2.57 -7.64 11.35
C ASP A 46 -2.94 -6.48 12.30
N GLN A 47 -2.34 -6.44 13.49
CA GLN A 47 -2.54 -5.35 14.47
C GLN A 47 -2.09 -3.98 13.95
N TYR A 48 -1.36 -3.98 12.84
CA TYR A 48 -0.85 -2.82 12.15
C TYR A 48 -1.68 -2.46 10.91
N GLY A 49 -2.78 -3.14 10.62
CA GLY A 49 -3.54 -2.85 9.40
C GLY A 49 -2.82 -3.27 8.11
N TYR A 50 -1.77 -4.10 8.21
CA TYR A 50 -1.06 -4.65 7.07
C TYR A 50 -1.67 -5.98 6.67
N ASN A 51 -1.99 -6.10 5.38
CA ASN A 51 -2.35 -7.36 4.76
C ASN A 51 -1.09 -7.99 4.14
N ALA A 52 -1.25 -9.14 3.49
CA ALA A 52 -0.13 -9.84 2.87
C ALA A 52 0.62 -9.00 1.82
N LEU A 53 -0.09 -8.18 1.02
CA LEU A 53 0.54 -7.26 0.08
C LEU A 53 1.40 -6.22 0.79
N HIS A 54 0.89 -5.60 1.85
CA HIS A 54 1.62 -4.59 2.62
C HIS A 54 2.93 -5.16 3.20
N TRP A 55 2.91 -6.41 3.66
CA TRP A 55 4.13 -7.11 4.11
C TRP A 55 5.12 -7.35 2.97
N ALA A 56 4.68 -7.82 1.80
CA ALA A 56 5.56 -7.97 0.64
C ALA A 56 6.17 -6.64 0.17
N LEU A 57 5.36 -5.58 0.07
CA LEU A 57 5.84 -4.24 -0.30
C LEU A 57 6.85 -3.69 0.73
N ARG A 58 6.60 -3.91 2.02
CA ARG A 58 7.50 -3.49 3.10
C ARG A 58 8.90 -4.11 2.96
N GLU A 59 8.99 -5.40 2.67
CA GLU A 59 10.27 -6.06 2.42
C GLU A 59 10.91 -5.56 1.12
N GLY A 60 10.11 -5.39 0.06
CA GLY A 60 10.55 -4.81 -1.20
C GLY A 60 11.10 -3.38 -1.12
N PHE A 61 10.62 -2.57 -0.18
CA PHE A 61 11.17 -1.22 0.04
C PHE A 61 12.49 -1.23 0.82
N ARG A 62 12.83 -2.33 1.48
CA ARG A 62 14.00 -2.47 2.36
C ARG A 62 15.15 -3.24 1.72
N ASP A 63 14.81 -4.26 0.95
CA ASP A 63 15.78 -5.17 0.34
C ASP A 63 15.65 -5.16 -1.20
N PRO A 64 16.66 -4.64 -1.92
CA PRO A 64 16.70 -4.66 -3.38
C PRO A 64 16.61 -6.07 -3.99
N ALA A 65 17.13 -7.11 -3.32
CA ALA A 65 17.05 -8.48 -3.80
C ALA A 65 15.62 -9.02 -3.69
N PHE A 66 14.92 -8.69 -2.60
CA PHE A 66 13.49 -8.99 -2.47
C PHE A 66 12.66 -8.24 -3.52
N ALA A 67 12.97 -6.96 -3.75
CA ALA A 67 12.26 -6.10 -4.70
C ALA A 67 12.38 -6.63 -6.14
N THR A 68 13.57 -7.05 -6.55
CA THR A 68 13.84 -7.52 -7.92
C THR A 68 13.58 -9.03 -8.10
N GLY A 69 13.45 -9.79 -7.00
CA GLY A 69 13.11 -11.21 -7.01
C GLY A 69 11.60 -11.47 -6.84
N PRO A 70 11.16 -11.92 -5.65
CA PRO A 70 9.80 -12.45 -5.45
C PRO A 70 8.69 -11.39 -5.57
N LEU A 71 8.99 -10.11 -5.35
CA LEU A 71 7.97 -9.08 -5.20
C LEU A 71 7.05 -8.94 -6.42
N ALA A 72 7.59 -9.04 -7.64
CA ALA A 72 6.80 -8.91 -8.86
C ALA A 72 5.66 -9.94 -8.91
N ALA A 73 5.98 -11.22 -8.66
CA ALA A 73 5.01 -12.31 -8.68
C ALA A 73 4.05 -12.27 -7.48
N LEU A 74 4.57 -11.96 -6.29
CA LEU A 74 3.73 -11.77 -5.11
C LEU A 74 2.71 -10.66 -5.32
N TYR A 75 3.12 -9.54 -5.92
CA TYR A 75 2.23 -8.43 -6.22
C TYR A 75 1.10 -8.84 -7.17
N GLU A 76 1.38 -9.65 -8.20
CA GLU A 76 0.34 -10.16 -9.09
C GLU A 76 -0.72 -11.00 -8.36
N ARG A 77 -0.28 -11.85 -7.42
CA ARG A 77 -1.18 -12.71 -6.65
C ARG A 77 -1.94 -11.97 -5.55
N LEU A 78 -1.29 -11.02 -4.89
CA LEU A 78 -1.81 -10.39 -3.67
C LEU A 78 -2.51 -9.05 -3.93
N ALA A 79 -2.13 -8.28 -4.94
CA ALA A 79 -2.67 -6.93 -5.14
C ALA A 79 -4.15 -6.94 -5.58
N PRO A 80 -5.04 -6.24 -4.86
CA PRO A 80 -6.42 -6.08 -5.30
C PRO A 80 -6.49 -5.30 -6.62
N GLY A 81 -7.53 -5.53 -7.42
CA GLY A 81 -7.73 -4.80 -8.67
C GLY A 81 -8.04 -3.31 -8.47
N SER A 82 -8.56 -2.93 -7.31
CA SER A 82 -8.83 -1.54 -6.92
C SER A 82 -8.90 -1.38 -5.41
N ILE A 83 -8.80 -0.14 -4.93
CA ILE A 83 -9.08 0.26 -3.55
C ILE A 83 -10.15 1.34 -3.59
N ASP A 84 -11.20 1.19 -2.80
CA ASP A 84 -12.25 2.19 -2.67
C ASP A 84 -11.97 3.05 -1.42
N VAL A 85 -11.79 4.36 -1.63
CA VAL A 85 -11.41 5.34 -0.59
C VAL A 85 -12.49 6.41 -0.51
N ARG A 86 -12.92 6.79 0.69
CA ARG A 86 -13.83 7.92 0.93
C ARG A 86 -13.03 9.20 1.13
N THR A 87 -13.39 10.24 0.38
CA THR A 87 -12.81 11.59 0.45
C THR A 87 -13.97 12.56 0.69
N GLY A 88 -14.12 13.03 1.93
CA GLY A 88 -15.35 13.67 2.39
C GLY A 88 -16.58 12.79 2.13
N ASP A 89 -17.55 13.30 1.37
CA ASP A 89 -18.79 12.60 1.01
C ASP A 89 -18.69 11.76 -0.27
N ARG A 90 -17.53 11.74 -0.93
CA ARG A 90 -17.32 11.04 -2.21
C ARG A 90 -16.67 9.68 -1.98
N LEU A 91 -17.13 8.66 -2.71
CA LEU A 91 -16.41 7.39 -2.84
C LEU A 91 -15.56 7.42 -4.11
N VAL A 92 -14.25 7.29 -3.94
CA VAL A 92 -13.26 7.30 -5.01
C VAL A 92 -12.67 5.91 -5.17
N ARG A 93 -12.76 5.36 -6.38
CA ARG A 93 -12.06 4.13 -6.74
C ARG A 93 -10.66 4.43 -7.27
N LEU A 94 -9.66 3.78 -6.69
CA LEU A 94 -8.29 3.76 -7.14
C LEU A 94 -8.02 2.43 -7.84
N ASP A 95 -8.11 2.39 -9.16
CA ASP A 95 -7.80 1.19 -9.93
C ASP A 95 -6.29 0.92 -9.96
N ARG A 96 -5.90 -0.36 -9.95
CA ARG A 96 -4.50 -0.82 -9.88
C ARG A 96 -3.58 -0.24 -10.96
N HIS A 97 -4.13 0.12 -12.11
CA HIS A 97 -3.36 0.72 -13.20
C HIS A 97 -3.08 2.23 -13.01
N LEU A 98 -3.77 2.91 -12.09
CA LEU A 98 -3.56 4.34 -11.81
C LEU A 98 -2.29 4.56 -10.98
N ALA A 99 -1.67 5.73 -11.10
CA ALA A 99 -0.51 6.08 -10.27
C ALA A 99 -0.91 6.25 -8.79
N GLU A 100 -2.12 6.76 -8.56
CA GLU A 100 -2.71 6.95 -7.25
C GLU A 100 -2.81 5.64 -6.47
N TYR A 101 -3.06 4.51 -7.12
CA TYR A 101 -3.10 3.20 -6.46
C TYR A 101 -1.73 2.83 -5.88
N SER A 102 -0.67 2.82 -6.70
CA SER A 102 0.68 2.45 -6.23
C SER A 102 1.18 3.44 -5.18
N LEU A 103 0.87 4.73 -5.35
CA LEU A 103 1.16 5.78 -4.40
C LEU A 103 0.46 5.53 -3.06
N PHE A 104 -0.84 5.24 -3.09
CA PHE A 104 -1.62 4.98 -1.89
C PHE A 104 -1.11 3.74 -1.13
N GLN A 105 -0.85 2.63 -1.84
CA GLN A 105 -0.24 1.43 -1.25
C GLN A 105 1.13 1.71 -0.61
N THR A 106 1.98 2.48 -1.30
CA THR A 106 3.31 2.86 -0.79
C THR A 106 3.19 3.66 0.50
N LEU A 107 2.34 4.68 0.50
CA LEU A 107 2.14 5.53 1.66
C LEU A 107 1.47 4.78 2.82
N TRP A 108 0.62 3.80 2.56
CA TRP A 108 0.08 2.90 3.59
C TRP A 108 1.20 2.17 4.33
N VAL A 109 2.17 1.64 3.58
CA VAL A 109 3.32 0.90 4.11
C VAL A 109 4.34 1.82 4.81
N LEU A 110 4.58 3.02 4.31
CA LEU A 110 5.55 3.95 4.88
C LEU A 110 5.00 4.72 6.09
N PHE A 111 3.72 5.11 6.07
CA PHE A 111 3.18 6.13 6.97
C PHE A 111 1.92 5.69 7.74
N LYS A 112 1.74 4.39 7.94
CA LYS A 112 0.66 3.75 8.71
C LYS A 112 0.21 4.49 9.99
N SER A 113 1.12 5.15 10.70
CA SER A 113 0.80 5.98 11.87
C SER A 113 -0.13 7.16 11.57
N ARG A 114 -0.39 7.50 10.30
CA ARG A 114 -1.31 8.55 9.88
C ARG A 114 -2.74 8.09 9.63
N PHE A 115 -2.97 6.78 9.49
CA PHE A 115 -4.29 6.20 9.22
C PHE A 115 -4.98 5.59 10.44
N THR A 116 -4.23 5.37 11.53
CA THR A 116 -4.70 4.55 12.66
C THR A 116 -4.66 5.27 14.01
N HIS A 117 -3.90 6.37 14.15
CA HIS A 117 -3.72 7.08 15.42
C HIS A 117 -3.69 8.61 15.20
N PRO A 118 -4.35 9.43 16.04
CA PRO A 118 -4.19 10.88 16.04
C PRO A 118 -2.75 11.25 16.40
N GLN A 119 -2.06 12.02 15.55
CA GLN A 119 -0.69 12.45 15.83
C GLN A 119 -0.64 13.83 16.49
N ARG A 120 0.17 13.94 17.55
CA ARG A 120 0.52 15.22 18.21
C ARG A 120 1.66 15.98 17.53
N ARG A 121 2.37 15.39 16.56
CA ARG A 121 3.40 16.12 15.79
C ARG A 121 2.75 16.96 14.70
N ARG A 122 3.18 18.21 14.58
CA ARG A 122 2.93 19.12 13.45
C ARG A 122 3.37 18.55 12.08
N MET A 123 4.09 17.41 12.07
CA MET A 123 4.87 16.82 10.96
C MET A 123 4.31 15.48 10.45
N GLY A 124 3.00 15.38 10.29
CA GLY A 124 2.36 14.30 9.53
C GLY A 124 2.51 14.51 8.02
N ALA A 125 3.68 14.92 7.53
CA ALA A 125 3.92 15.30 6.13
C ALA A 125 5.01 14.41 5.48
N PHE A 126 4.90 14.11 4.20
CA PHE A 126 5.90 13.37 3.43
C PHE A 126 6.35 14.22 2.23
N GLU A 127 7.54 13.94 1.72
CA GLU A 127 8.03 14.51 0.47
C GLU A 127 7.96 13.48 -0.67
N ALA A 128 8.01 13.98 -1.90
CA ALA A 128 8.13 13.09 -3.07
C ALA A 128 9.38 12.20 -3.01
N LYS A 129 10.43 12.62 -2.30
CA LYS A 129 11.68 11.85 -2.15
C LYS A 129 11.44 10.52 -1.43
N ASP A 130 10.67 10.51 -0.34
CA ASP A 130 10.41 9.30 0.46
C ASP A 130 9.79 8.18 -0.39
N ILE A 131 8.90 8.56 -1.32
CA ILE A 131 8.24 7.64 -2.25
C ILE A 131 9.21 7.17 -3.34
N LEU A 132 10.04 8.06 -3.86
CA LEU A 132 11.03 7.71 -4.89
C LEU A 132 12.09 6.75 -4.36
N ASP A 133 12.54 6.94 -3.12
CA ASP A 133 13.47 6.04 -2.45
C ASP A 133 12.84 4.63 -2.32
N ALA A 134 11.59 4.55 -1.87
CA ALA A 134 10.85 3.27 -1.82
C ALA A 134 10.63 2.63 -3.19
N TRP A 135 10.58 3.42 -4.26
CA TRP A 135 10.35 2.95 -5.64
C TRP A 135 11.63 2.60 -6.40
N GLN A 136 12.81 2.86 -5.83
CA GLN A 136 14.09 2.75 -6.51
C GLN A 136 14.31 1.37 -7.16
N HIS A 137 13.97 0.30 -6.45
CA HIS A 137 14.18 -1.09 -6.89
C HIS A 137 12.90 -1.80 -7.30
N LEU A 138 11.76 -1.12 -7.31
CA LEU A 138 10.49 -1.77 -7.63
C LEU A 138 10.42 -2.20 -9.10
N PRO A 139 9.85 -3.40 -9.37
CA PRO A 139 9.67 -3.91 -10.71
C PRO A 139 8.60 -3.11 -11.48
N ALA A 140 8.73 -3.09 -12.80
CA ALA A 140 7.91 -2.25 -13.68
C ALA A 140 6.41 -2.58 -13.67
N ASN A 141 6.04 -3.81 -13.29
CA ASN A 141 4.63 -4.22 -13.12
C ASN A 141 3.95 -3.58 -11.90
N ILE A 142 4.75 -3.09 -10.93
CA ILE A 142 4.26 -2.37 -9.75
C ILE A 142 4.29 -0.87 -9.99
N VAL A 143 5.45 -0.36 -10.41
CA VAL A 143 5.65 1.05 -10.73
C VAL A 143 6.43 1.17 -12.03
N ARG A 144 5.77 1.68 -13.07
CA ARG A 144 6.43 1.91 -14.36
C ARG A 144 7.57 2.94 -14.22
N PRO A 145 8.69 2.81 -14.97
CA PRO A 145 9.83 3.70 -14.86
C PRO A 145 9.48 5.20 -14.99
N GLU A 146 8.49 5.56 -15.80
CA GLU A 146 8.07 6.95 -16.00
C GLU A 146 7.45 7.55 -14.75
N ARG A 147 6.85 6.71 -13.89
CA ARG A 147 6.24 7.13 -12.62
C ARG A 147 7.28 7.42 -11.53
N ARG A 148 8.51 6.89 -11.68
CA ARG A 148 9.63 7.07 -10.75
C ARG A 148 10.41 8.36 -11.02
N ARG A 149 9.74 9.41 -11.48
CA ARG A 149 10.32 10.72 -11.74
C ARG A 149 9.73 11.74 -10.78
N ARG A 150 10.58 12.55 -10.13
CA ARG A 150 10.14 13.59 -9.18
C ARG A 150 9.08 14.52 -9.77
N GLN A 151 9.23 14.93 -11.03
CA GLN A 151 8.27 15.78 -11.73
C GLN A 151 6.91 15.09 -11.90
N TYR A 152 6.91 13.82 -12.33
CA TYR A 152 5.68 13.04 -12.46
C TYR A 152 4.97 12.85 -11.13
N LEU A 153 5.70 12.45 -10.09
CA LEU A 153 5.11 12.24 -8.78
C LEU A 153 4.56 13.55 -8.20
N SER A 154 5.28 14.65 -8.37
CA SER A 154 4.82 15.97 -7.92
C SER A 154 3.55 16.40 -8.65
N SER A 155 3.39 16.09 -9.94
CA SER A 155 2.16 16.40 -10.68
C SER A 155 0.98 15.52 -10.25
N VAL A 156 1.22 14.24 -9.92
CA VAL A 156 0.19 13.33 -9.34
C VAL A 156 -0.24 13.81 -7.95
N LEU A 157 0.69 14.22 -7.10
CA LEU A 157 0.36 14.78 -5.79
C LEU A 157 -0.46 16.07 -5.96
N ALA A 158 0.02 16.98 -6.82
CA ALA A 158 -0.61 18.28 -7.02
C ALA A 158 -2.01 18.20 -7.64
N ARG A 159 -2.28 17.24 -8.53
CA ARG A 159 -3.61 17.08 -9.15
C ARG A 159 -4.64 16.44 -8.24
N ASN A 160 -4.21 15.84 -7.14
CA ASN A 160 -5.05 15.17 -6.14
C ASN A 160 -5.11 15.96 -4.82
N GLU A 161 -4.79 17.26 -4.83
CA GLU A 161 -4.93 18.15 -3.68
C GLU A 161 -6.39 18.47 -3.41
N ILE A 162 -6.82 18.45 -2.14
CA ILE A 162 -8.22 18.67 -1.74
C ILE A 162 -8.79 20.02 -2.23
N ASP A 163 -7.97 21.07 -2.28
CA ASP A 163 -8.39 22.43 -2.62
C ASP A 163 -8.35 22.71 -4.13
N ARG A 164 -7.96 21.72 -4.94
CA ARG A 164 -7.83 21.90 -6.39
C ARG A 164 -9.18 21.77 -7.09
N ASP A 165 -9.61 22.85 -7.72
CA ASP A 165 -10.79 22.84 -8.59
C ASP A 165 -10.47 22.14 -9.92
N TYR A 166 -10.82 20.86 -9.99
CA TYR A 166 -10.61 20.01 -11.16
C TYR A 166 -11.61 18.84 -11.13
N ALA A 167 -12.33 18.63 -12.25
CA ALA A 167 -13.43 17.66 -12.32
C ALA A 167 -13.04 16.21 -11.95
N TYR A 168 -11.79 15.80 -12.25
CA TYR A 168 -11.29 14.46 -11.95
C TYR A 168 -10.41 14.41 -10.70
N ASN A 169 -10.46 15.45 -9.88
CA ASN A 169 -9.76 15.48 -8.60
C ASN A 169 -10.34 14.43 -7.65
N ARG A 170 -9.44 13.60 -7.13
CA ARG A 170 -9.77 12.56 -6.16
C ARG A 170 -9.72 13.06 -4.72
N GLY A 171 -9.11 14.23 -4.46
CA GLY A 171 -9.05 14.85 -3.13
C GLY A 171 -8.32 13.97 -2.11
N LEU A 172 -7.14 13.46 -2.47
CA LEU A 172 -6.40 12.52 -1.63
C LEU A 172 -5.44 13.21 -0.66
N PHE A 173 -4.95 14.41 -1.01
CA PHE A 173 -3.83 15.05 -0.31
C PHE A 173 -4.13 16.49 0.11
N ARG A 174 -3.52 16.91 1.20
CA ARG A 174 -3.39 18.32 1.59
C ARG A 174 -1.92 18.72 1.45
N ARG A 175 -1.65 19.78 0.69
CA ARG A 175 -0.33 20.40 0.64
C ARG A 175 -0.16 21.27 1.89
N LEU A 176 0.91 21.06 2.65
CA LEU A 176 1.22 21.88 3.83
C LEU A 176 2.20 23.00 3.51
N GLN A 177 3.16 22.72 2.64
CA GLN A 177 4.13 23.67 2.09
C GLN A 177 4.68 23.11 0.77
N GLN A 178 5.52 23.87 0.07
CA GLN A 178 6.09 23.46 -1.22
C GLN A 178 6.81 22.11 -1.12
N GLY A 179 6.30 21.08 -1.79
CA GLY A 179 6.88 19.74 -1.82
C GLY A 179 6.48 18.81 -0.66
N TRP A 180 5.74 19.31 0.33
CA TRP A 180 5.33 18.56 1.51
C TRP A 180 3.82 18.33 1.55
N TYR A 181 3.42 17.07 1.69
CA TYR A 181 2.02 16.64 1.59
C TYR A 181 1.62 15.75 2.76
N GLN A 182 0.35 15.81 3.12
CA GLN A 182 -0.33 14.87 4.00
C GLN A 182 -1.50 14.25 3.26
N PHE A 183 -1.97 13.07 3.68
CA PHE A 183 -3.29 12.61 3.26
C PHE A 183 -4.38 13.56 3.74
N ASP A 184 -5.51 13.60 3.04
CA ASP A 184 -6.72 14.20 3.60
C ASP A 184 -7.01 13.58 4.98
N PRO A 185 -7.15 14.38 6.06
CA PRO A 185 -7.51 13.86 7.38
C PRO A 185 -8.87 13.14 7.41
N GLY A 186 -9.78 13.44 6.46
CA GLY A 186 -11.05 12.75 6.29
C GLY A 186 -10.98 11.44 5.52
N LEU A 187 -9.79 11.07 5.03
CA LEU A 187 -9.60 9.91 4.16
C LEU A 187 -9.82 8.60 4.92
N SER A 188 -10.73 7.76 4.43
CA SER A 188 -10.95 6.43 5.00
C SER A 188 -11.11 5.37 3.91
N VAL A 189 -10.68 4.15 4.20
CA VAL A 189 -10.71 3.04 3.23
C VAL A 189 -11.94 2.20 3.49
N ARG A 190 -12.72 1.98 2.44
CA ARG A 190 -13.88 1.10 2.50
C ARG A 190 -13.42 -0.34 2.53
N ARG A 191 -13.67 -1.04 3.64
CA ARG A 191 -13.55 -2.50 3.70
C ARG A 191 -14.80 -3.10 3.06
N ARG A 192 -14.61 -4.14 2.24
CA ARG A 192 -15.70 -4.89 1.62
C ARG A 192 -16.20 -5.96 2.56
#